data_AF-A0ABD8A8F5-F1
#
_entry.id   AF-A0ABD8A8F5-F1
#
_cell.length_a   1.000
_cell.length_b   1.000
_cell.length_c   1.000
_cell.angle_alpha   90.00
_cell.angle_beta   90.00
_cell.angle_gamma   90.00
#
_symmetry.space_group_name_H-M   'P 1'
#
loop_
_entity.id
_entity.type
_entity.pdbx_description
1 polymer ?
#
loop_
_entity_poly.entity_id
_entity_poly.type
_entity_poly.pdbx_seq_one_letter_code
_entity_poly.pdbx_strand_id
1 'polypeptide(L)' 'MAIDPVCKMDVDEASAKYTAEYQGKTYYFCAPGCKKLFERNPEAYLKGA' A
#
# COMPACT_ATOMS: atom_id res chain seq x y z
N MET A 1 -7.62 -0.99 10.09
CA MET A 1 -6.39 -0.18 9.90
C MET A 1 -5.43 -1.02 9.08
N ALA A 2 -5.02 -0.51 7.94
CA ALA A 2 -4.05 -1.15 7.05
C ALA A 2 -2.70 -0.46 7.19
N ILE A 3 -1.62 -1.17 6.92
CA ILE A 3 -0.27 -0.62 6.96
C ILE A 3 0.18 -0.39 5.52
N ASP A 4 0.62 0.83 5.23
CA ASP A 4 1.24 1.15 3.95
C ASP A 4 2.56 0.34 3.82
N PRO A 5 2.70 -0.58 2.86
CA PRO A 5 3.89 -1.43 2.74
C PRO A 5 5.14 -0.65 2.30
N VAL A 6 4.98 0.57 1.77
CA VAL A 6 6.08 1.43 1.33
C VAL A 6 6.67 2.22 2.49
N CYS A 7 5.83 2.88 3.28
CA CYS A 7 6.28 3.77 4.36
C CYS A 7 6.02 3.26 5.77
N LYS A 8 5.34 2.10 5.92
CA LYS A 8 4.93 1.49 7.20
C LYS A 8 4.05 2.38 8.07
N MET A 9 3.35 3.32 7.44
CA MET A 9 2.41 4.20 8.12
C MET A 9 1.04 3.52 8.25
N ASP A 10 0.38 3.74 9.38
CA ASP A 10 -1.02 3.36 9.55
C ASP A 10 -1.92 4.17 8.63
N VAL A 11 -2.69 3.44 7.82
CA VAL A 11 -3.68 3.97 6.90
C VAL A 11 -5.04 3.47 7.32
N ASP A 12 -5.96 4.40 7.49
CA ASP A 12 -7.33 4.07 7.79
C ASP A 12 -8.04 3.61 6.51
N GLU A 13 -8.42 2.33 6.45
CA GLU A 13 -8.99 1.67 5.27
C GLU A 13 -10.33 2.29 4.84
N ALA A 14 -11.07 2.86 5.78
CA ALA A 14 -12.36 3.49 5.53
C ALA A 14 -12.22 4.87 4.88
N SER A 15 -11.11 5.57 5.12
CA SER A 15 -10.81 6.89 4.56
C SER A 15 -9.70 6.89 3.51
N ALA A 16 -9.07 5.75 3.27
CA ALA A 16 -8.01 5.57 2.30
C ALA A 16 -8.47 5.89 0.88
N LYS A 17 -8.01 7.03 0.36
CA LYS A 17 -8.25 7.44 -1.04
C LYS A 17 -7.34 6.72 -2.03
N TYR A 18 -6.25 6.11 -1.56
CA TYR A 18 -5.24 5.48 -2.40
C TYR A 18 -5.17 4.01 -2.05
N THR A 19 -5.66 3.17 -2.96
CA THR A 19 -5.61 1.71 -2.84
C THR A 19 -5.04 1.09 -4.10
N ALA A 20 -4.48 -0.11 -3.98
CA ALA A 20 -4.06 -0.92 -5.12
C ALA A 20 -4.37 -2.38 -4.84
N GLU A 21 -4.87 -3.09 -5.84
CA GLU A 21 -5.09 -4.52 -5.74
C GLU A 21 -3.87 -5.27 -6.28
N TYR A 22 -3.31 -6.17 -5.48
CA TYR A 22 -2.17 -6.99 -5.88
C TYR A 22 -2.32 -8.41 -5.33
N GLN A 23 -2.22 -9.41 -6.20
CA GLN A 23 -2.42 -10.83 -5.86
C GLN A 23 -3.75 -11.12 -5.14
N GLY A 24 -4.83 -10.42 -5.54
CA GLY A 24 -6.16 -10.55 -4.92
C GLY A 24 -6.25 -9.97 -3.50
N LYS A 25 -5.27 -9.18 -3.06
CA LYS A 25 -5.32 -8.40 -1.81
C LYS A 25 -5.36 -6.91 -2.13
N THR A 26 -6.21 -6.18 -1.41
CA THR A 26 -6.26 -4.72 -1.46
C THR A 26 -5.25 -4.15 -0.48
N TYR A 27 -4.33 -3.34 -0.99
CA TYR A 27 -3.36 -2.58 -0.20
C TYR A 27 -3.77 -1.11 -0.15
N TYR A 28 -3.48 -0.48 0.98
CA TYR A 28 -3.88 0.88 1.27
C TYR A 28 -2.64 1.75 1.47
N PHE A 29 -2.66 2.97 0.93
CA PHE A 29 -1.52 3.86 0.91
C PHE A 29 -1.85 5.21 1.53
N CYS A 30 -0.89 5.75 2.29
CA CYS A 30 -1.06 7.06 2.93
C CYS A 30 -1.01 8.20 1.92
N ALA A 31 -0.33 7.99 0.78
CA ALA A 31 -0.06 8.99 -0.22
C ALA A 31 -0.07 8.40 -1.65
N PRO A 32 -0.34 9.23 -2.68
CA PRO A 32 -0.30 8.77 -4.07
C PRO A 32 1.13 8.36 -4.49
N GLY A 33 2.16 8.93 -3.86
CA GLY A 33 3.55 8.53 -4.07
C GLY A 33 3.82 7.10 -3.61
N CYS A 34 3.30 6.69 -2.45
CA CYS A 34 3.42 5.32 -1.94
C CYS A 34 2.70 4.34 -2.86
N LYS A 35 1.47 4.65 -3.30
CA LYS A 35 0.75 3.83 -4.29
C LYS A 35 1.59 3.65 -5.57
N LYS A 36 2.15 4.73 -6.11
CA LYS A 36 2.93 4.68 -7.36
C LYS A 36 4.24 3.91 -7.22
N LEU A 37 4.89 4.01 -6.06
CA LEU A 37 6.08 3.20 -5.73
C LEU A 37 5.71 1.72 -5.65
N PHE A 38 4.63 1.41 -4.93
CA PHE A 38 4.11 0.06 -4.82
C PHE A 38 3.72 -0.53 -6.17
N GLU A 39 2.99 0.20 -7.03
CA GLU A 39 2.64 -0.26 -8.38
C GLU A 39 3.87 -0.53 -9.26
N ARG A 40 4.97 0.18 -9.03
CA ARG A 40 6.23 -0.02 -9.76
C ARG A 40 6.98 -1.28 -9.34
N ASN A 41 6.98 -1.62 -8.06
CA ASN A 41 7.71 -2.78 -7.53
C ASN A 41 7.01 -3.36 -6.29
N PRO A 42 5.79 -3.92 -6.43
CA PRO A 42 4.99 -4.34 -5.29
C PRO A 42 5.70 -5.47 -4.53
N GLU A 43 6.31 -6.41 -5.25
CA GLU A 43 7.07 -7.52 -4.68
C GLU A 43 8.21 -7.06 -3.76
N ALA A 44 8.89 -5.95 -4.09
CA ALA A 44 9.98 -5.43 -3.27
C ALA A 44 9.50 -4.89 -1.92
N TYR A 45 8.29 -4.32 -1.89
CA TYR A 45 7.67 -3.81 -0.66
C TYR A 45 6.95 -4.91 0.13
N LEU A 46 6.49 -5.97 -0.55
CA LEU A 46 5.84 -7.13 0.09
C LEU A 46 6.81 -8.17 0.64
N LYS A 47 8.07 -8.21 0.15
CA LYS A 47 9.10 -9.17 0.59
C LYS A 47 9.64 -8.94 2.01
N GLY A 48 9.13 -7.95 2.74
CA GLY A 48 9.59 -7.58 4.08
C GLY A 48 8.81 -8.22 5.24
N ALA A 49 7.96 -9.22 4.97
CA ALA A 49 7.17 -9.95 5.97
C ALA A 49 7.68 -11.38 6.15
#